data_AF-A0A6J7E613-F1
#
_entry.id   AF-A0A6J7E613-F1
#
_cell.length_a   1.000
_cell.length_b   1.000
_cell.length_c   1.000
_cell.angle_alpha   90.00
_cell.angle_beta   90.00
_cell.angle_gamma   90.00
#
_symmetry.space_group_name_H-M   'P 1'
#
loop_
_entity.id
_entity.type
_entity.pdbx_description
1 polymer ?
#
loop_
_entity_poly.entity_id
_entity_poly.type
_entity_poly.pdbx_seq_one_letter_code
_entity_poly.pdbx_strand_id
1 'polypeptide(L)'
;MSHWEKRFVAVLATGILLLSGPGMSSFAADSTTSISAVDVLSGLSVKGRAPKTGYSRDQFGQAWADVDRNGCDTRNDILKRDLTDLFFKAGTRNCLVLSGTLVDRYSGETINFVRGNVTSMEVQIDHVVALSNAWQTGAFKLSVAQRTALANDPLNLFAVKGQLNSQKSDGDAATWLPPLKSFRCAYVAQQIAVKAKYGLWVTPPEKAAMVSILSKCATK
;
A
#
# COMPACT_ATOMS: atom_id res chain seq x y z
N MET A 1 27.17 26.28 10.94
CA MET A 1 28.66 26.23 11.06
C MET A 1 29.01 26.12 12.54
N SER A 2 30.17 25.54 12.85
CA SER A 2 30.67 25.11 14.18
C SER A 2 30.40 23.62 14.45
N HIS A 3 31.22 22.68 13.97
CA HIS A 3 32.57 22.33 14.45
C HIS A 3 32.61 22.04 15.95
N TRP A 4 32.56 20.74 16.29
CA TRP A 4 33.17 20.21 17.51
C TRP A 4 34.00 19.00 17.12
N GLU A 5 35.18 18.94 17.72
CA GLU A 5 36.41 18.38 17.20
C GLU A 5 36.64 16.91 17.54
N LYS A 6 37.41 16.27 16.65
CA LYS A 6 38.11 15.00 16.83
C LYS A 6 39.16 15.13 17.92
N ARG A 7 39.35 14.09 18.76
CA ARG A 7 40.56 13.67 19.50
C ARG A 7 40.13 12.71 20.64
N PHE A 8 40.73 11.57 20.98
CA PHE A 8 42.04 10.97 20.75
C PHE A 8 41.91 9.42 20.79
N VAL A 9 42.79 8.73 20.07
CA VAL A 9 43.06 7.29 20.21
C VAL A 9 44.04 7.09 21.37
N ALA A 10 43.76 6.12 22.24
CA ALA A 10 44.77 5.46 23.08
C ALA A 10 44.50 3.96 23.04
N VAL A 11 45.28 3.23 22.24
CA VAL A 11 45.36 1.76 22.27
C VAL A 11 46.55 1.41 23.13
N LEU A 12 46.29 0.85 24.31
CA LEU A 12 47.28 0.11 25.09
C LEU A 12 47.00 -1.38 24.88
N ALA A 13 47.88 -2.02 24.12
CA ALA A 13 47.92 -3.45 23.95
C ALA A 13 48.73 -4.08 25.08
N THR A 14 48.11 -4.93 25.88
CA THR A 14 48.81 -5.95 26.69
C THR A 14 47.84 -7.06 27.06
N GLY A 15 48.24 -8.31 26.83
CA GLY A 15 47.71 -9.48 27.53
C GLY A 15 46.84 -10.42 26.69
N ILE A 16 47.49 -11.30 25.93
CA ILE A 16 46.88 -12.57 25.48
C ILE A 16 46.70 -13.45 26.72
N LEU A 17 45.45 -13.77 27.06
CA LEU A 17 45.10 -14.93 27.88
C LEU A 17 44.13 -15.79 27.07
N LEU A 18 44.58 -17.00 26.70
CA LEU A 18 43.80 -18.00 26.00
C LEU A 18 42.70 -18.53 26.93
N LEU A 19 41.45 -18.14 26.67
CA LEU A 19 40.26 -18.78 27.22
C LEU A 19 39.49 -19.39 26.05
N SER A 20 39.47 -20.71 25.99
CA SER A 20 38.67 -21.53 25.08
C SER A 20 37.17 -21.26 25.33
N GLY A 21 36.58 -20.38 24.53
CA GLY A 21 35.13 -20.13 24.49
C GLY A 21 34.45 -20.99 23.43
N PRO A 22 33.23 -21.51 23.69
CA PRO A 22 32.48 -22.27 22.69
C PRO A 22 32.19 -21.38 21.49
N GLY A 23 32.37 -21.95 20.30
CA GLY A 23 32.25 -21.26 19.02
C GLY A 23 30.97 -20.43 18.94
N MET A 24 31.15 -19.14 18.63
CA MET A 24 30.07 -18.30 18.14
C MET A 24 29.60 -18.91 16.83
N SER A 25 28.56 -19.74 16.89
CA SER A 25 27.73 -20.08 15.75
C SER A 25 27.24 -18.76 15.16
N SER A 26 27.85 -18.37 14.04
CA SER A 26 27.33 -17.33 13.19
C SER A 26 25.96 -17.79 12.73
N PHE A 27 24.90 -17.25 13.34
CA PHE A 27 23.56 -17.39 12.79
C PHE A 27 23.59 -16.77 11.41
N ALA A 28 23.66 -17.61 10.38
CA ALA A 28 23.41 -17.19 9.02
C ALA A 28 22.03 -16.52 9.04
N ALA A 29 22.00 -15.23 8.72
CA ALA A 29 20.75 -14.53 8.51
C ALA A 29 19.98 -15.32 7.46
N ASP A 30 18.84 -15.86 7.87
CA ASP A 30 17.93 -16.59 7.00
C ASP A 30 17.58 -15.64 5.85
N SER A 31 18.18 -15.91 4.68
CA SER A 31 17.94 -15.15 3.48
C SER A 31 16.51 -15.45 3.06
N THR A 32 15.58 -14.69 3.61
CA THR A 32 14.18 -14.64 3.18
C THR A 32 14.21 -14.32 1.69
N THR A 33 14.00 -15.34 0.86
CA THR A 33 13.89 -15.18 -0.59
C THR A 33 12.74 -14.22 -0.85
N SER A 34 13.06 -12.95 -1.11
CA SER A 34 12.06 -11.96 -1.49
C SER A 34 11.47 -12.38 -2.83
N ILE A 35 10.23 -12.86 -2.83
CA ILE A 35 9.52 -13.21 -4.08
C ILE A 35 9.28 -11.92 -4.85
N SER A 36 9.73 -11.85 -6.10
CA SER A 36 9.56 -10.64 -6.91
C SER A 36 8.11 -10.49 -7.36
N ALA A 37 7.67 -9.24 -7.62
CA ALA A 37 6.33 -8.99 -8.16
C ALA A 37 6.12 -9.67 -9.53
N VAL A 38 7.18 -9.88 -10.30
CA VAL A 38 7.14 -10.59 -11.59
C VAL A 38 6.80 -12.07 -11.36
N ASP A 39 7.41 -12.71 -10.36
CA ASP A 39 7.14 -14.11 -10.02
C ASP A 39 5.69 -14.28 -9.56
N VAL A 40 5.20 -13.39 -8.69
CA VAL A 40 3.79 -13.41 -8.26
C VAL A 40 2.84 -13.21 -9.44
N LEU A 41 3.13 -12.26 -10.34
CA LEU A 41 2.32 -12.02 -11.54
C LEU A 41 2.28 -13.22 -12.49
N SER A 42 3.37 -13.99 -12.56
CA SER A 42 3.44 -15.20 -13.38
C SER A 42 2.41 -16.24 -12.92
N GLY A 43 2.21 -16.37 -11.60
CA GLY A 43 1.25 -17.30 -10.98
C GLY A 43 -0.21 -16.83 -11.01
N LEU A 44 -0.49 -15.56 -11.31
CA LEU A 44 -1.88 -15.08 -11.44
C LEU A 44 -2.56 -15.64 -12.69
N SER A 45 -3.79 -16.12 -12.51
CA SER A 45 -4.70 -16.46 -13.61
C SER A 45 -4.88 -15.28 -14.56
N VAL A 46 -5.03 -15.57 -15.86
CA VAL A 46 -5.28 -14.57 -16.91
C VAL A 46 -6.61 -14.86 -17.59
N LYS A 47 -7.59 -13.96 -17.47
CA LYS A 47 -8.94 -14.12 -18.03
C LYS A 47 -9.54 -12.77 -18.43
N GLY A 48 -10.57 -12.77 -19.29
CA GLY A 48 -11.36 -11.57 -19.56
C GLY A 48 -12.07 -11.03 -18.31
N ARG A 49 -12.61 -9.81 -18.40
CA ARG A 49 -13.49 -9.27 -17.35
C ARG A 49 -14.80 -10.05 -17.32
N ALA A 50 -15.23 -10.46 -16.13
CA ALA A 50 -16.59 -10.93 -15.92
C ALA A 50 -17.58 -9.75 -15.98
N PRO A 51 -18.88 -10.01 -16.22
CA PRO A 51 -19.90 -8.96 -16.19
C PRO A 51 -19.96 -8.21 -14.86
N LYS A 52 -20.37 -6.94 -14.90
CA LYS A 52 -20.67 -6.13 -13.68
C LYS A 52 -22.04 -6.45 -13.09
N THR A 53 -22.78 -7.42 -13.63
CA THR A 53 -24.10 -7.80 -13.13
C THR A 53 -24.04 -8.14 -11.64
N GLY A 54 -24.96 -7.58 -10.85
CA GLY A 54 -25.03 -7.77 -9.40
C GLY A 54 -23.98 -6.99 -8.59
N TYR A 55 -23.09 -6.23 -9.22
CA TYR A 55 -22.14 -5.39 -8.50
C TYR A 55 -22.85 -4.20 -7.84
N SER A 56 -22.68 -4.09 -6.53
CA SER A 56 -22.86 -2.86 -5.74
C SER A 56 -21.70 -2.77 -4.74
N ARG A 57 -21.35 -1.55 -4.30
CA ARG A 57 -20.35 -1.37 -3.23
C ARG A 57 -20.78 -2.04 -1.94
N ASP A 58 -22.09 -2.15 -1.68
CA ASP A 58 -22.63 -2.80 -0.48
C ASP A 58 -22.32 -4.30 -0.42
N GLN A 59 -21.99 -4.91 -1.57
CA GLN A 59 -21.52 -6.30 -1.60
C GLN A 59 -20.18 -6.49 -0.87
N PHE A 60 -19.45 -5.40 -0.63
CA PHE A 60 -18.19 -5.39 0.11
C PHE A 60 -18.37 -5.01 1.59
N GLY A 61 -19.60 -5.12 2.10
CA GLY A 61 -19.92 -4.83 3.49
C GLY A 61 -19.95 -3.33 3.79
N GLN A 62 -19.92 -3.00 5.08
CA GLN A 62 -19.91 -1.62 5.54
C GLN A 62 -18.67 -0.89 5.01
N ALA A 63 -18.90 0.28 4.43
CA ALA A 63 -17.82 1.16 4.00
C ALA A 63 -16.99 1.60 5.21
N TRP A 64 -15.66 1.42 5.12
CA TRP A 64 -14.71 1.77 6.18
C TRP A 64 -15.01 1.05 7.51
N ALA A 65 -15.36 -0.23 7.44
CA ALA A 65 -15.62 -1.02 8.64
C ALA A 65 -14.35 -1.10 9.52
N ASP A 66 -14.51 -0.99 10.83
CA ASP A 66 -13.45 -1.27 11.80
C ASP A 66 -13.18 -2.79 11.85
N VAL A 67 -12.41 -3.29 10.88
CA VAL A 67 -12.16 -4.72 10.67
C VAL A 67 -11.13 -5.30 11.64
N ASP A 68 -10.26 -4.47 12.22
CA ASP A 68 -9.26 -4.87 13.20
C ASP A 68 -9.72 -4.64 14.66
N ARG A 69 -10.88 -3.99 14.83
CA ARG A 69 -11.53 -3.68 16.11
C ARG A 69 -10.68 -2.81 17.02
N ASN A 70 -9.89 -1.91 16.42
CA ASN A 70 -9.06 -0.97 17.16
C ASN A 70 -9.88 0.25 17.67
N GLY A 71 -11.14 0.40 17.23
CA GLY A 71 -12.06 1.47 17.60
C GLY A 71 -12.06 2.66 16.63
N CYS A 72 -11.28 2.60 15.55
CA CYS A 72 -11.22 3.57 14.47
C CYS A 72 -11.81 2.94 13.19
N ASP A 73 -12.50 3.74 12.39
CA ASP A 73 -12.88 3.27 11.04
C ASP A 73 -11.64 3.17 10.14
N THR A 74 -11.67 2.28 9.16
CA THR A 74 -10.51 2.07 8.26
C THR A 74 -10.09 3.35 7.55
N ARG A 75 -11.03 4.26 7.24
CA ARG A 75 -10.66 5.53 6.60
C ARG A 75 -9.70 6.31 7.48
N ASN A 76 -9.99 6.41 8.77
CA ASN A 76 -9.14 7.10 9.72
C ASN A 76 -7.82 6.35 9.97
N ASP A 77 -7.81 5.02 9.93
CA ASP A 77 -6.55 4.25 9.99
C ASP A 77 -5.64 4.58 8.81
N ILE A 78 -6.19 4.64 7.60
CA ILE A 78 -5.41 4.98 6.40
C ILE A 78 -4.96 6.45 6.44
N LEU A 79 -5.82 7.38 6.88
CA LEU A 79 -5.40 8.77 7.05
C LEU A 79 -4.27 8.89 8.07
N LYS A 80 -4.38 8.24 9.22
CA LYS A 80 -3.35 8.23 10.26
C LYS A 80 -2.03 7.61 9.77
N ARG A 81 -2.10 6.58 8.91
CA ARG A 81 -0.92 5.93 8.33
C ARG A 81 -0.23 6.82 7.29
N ASP A 82 -1.01 7.48 6.44
CA ASP A 82 -0.49 8.14 5.23
C ASP A 82 -0.24 9.64 5.38
N LEU A 83 -0.84 10.30 6.37
CA LEU A 83 -0.64 11.72 6.64
C LEU A 83 0.41 11.92 7.74
N THR A 84 1.04 13.09 7.70
CA THR A 84 1.92 13.63 8.74
C THR A 84 1.26 14.85 9.40
N ASP A 85 1.88 15.45 10.43
CA ASP A 85 1.38 16.64 11.12
C ASP A 85 -0.10 16.53 11.55
N LEU A 86 -0.44 15.37 12.12
CA LEU A 86 -1.80 14.97 12.40
C LEU A 86 -2.42 15.78 13.55
N PHE A 87 -3.66 16.23 13.35
CA PHE A 87 -4.52 16.73 14.41
C PHE A 87 -5.77 15.85 14.52
N PHE A 88 -6.05 15.37 15.73
CA PHE A 88 -7.19 14.48 16.01
C PHE A 88 -8.29 15.21 16.77
N LYS A 89 -9.53 14.75 16.62
CA LYS A 89 -10.64 15.22 17.46
C LYS A 89 -10.44 14.72 18.88
N ALA A 90 -10.45 15.63 19.84
CA ALA A 90 -10.41 15.31 21.27
C ALA A 90 -11.53 14.32 21.65
N GLY A 91 -11.23 13.41 22.59
CA GLY A 91 -12.17 12.39 23.05
C GLY A 91 -12.34 11.19 22.09
N THR A 92 -11.61 11.13 20.98
CA THR A 92 -11.71 10.02 20.01
C THR A 92 -10.57 9.00 20.10
N ARG A 93 -9.74 9.05 21.15
CA ARG A 93 -8.56 8.16 21.33
C ARG A 93 -7.62 8.15 20.11
N ASN A 94 -7.40 9.32 19.50
CA ASN A 94 -6.59 9.48 18.29
C ASN A 94 -7.10 8.67 17.08
N CYS A 95 -8.43 8.50 16.97
CA CYS A 95 -9.06 7.91 15.77
C CYS A 95 -9.44 8.98 14.77
N LEU A 96 -10.27 9.97 15.15
CA LEU A 96 -10.85 10.86 14.15
C LEU A 96 -9.85 11.93 13.72
N VAL A 97 -9.21 11.73 12.55
CA VAL A 97 -8.29 12.69 11.93
C VAL A 97 -9.09 13.91 11.45
N LEU A 98 -8.77 15.08 11.99
CA LEU A 98 -9.33 16.37 11.62
C LEU A 98 -8.46 17.10 10.60
N SER A 99 -7.13 16.97 10.68
CA SER A 99 -6.22 17.51 9.68
C SER A 99 -4.88 16.75 9.66
N GLY A 100 -4.11 16.99 8.60
CA GLY A 100 -2.73 16.53 8.44
C GLY A 100 -2.20 16.86 7.04
N THR A 101 -0.95 16.52 6.79
CA THR A 101 -0.27 16.78 5.52
C THR A 101 -0.07 15.47 4.76
N LEU A 102 -0.63 15.39 3.55
CA LEU A 102 -0.43 14.27 2.63
C LEU A 102 0.65 14.64 1.61
N VAL A 103 1.69 13.82 1.49
CA VAL A 103 2.53 13.79 0.27
C VAL A 103 1.93 12.73 -0.65
N ASP A 104 1.15 13.17 -1.64
CA ASP A 104 0.34 12.30 -2.48
C ASP A 104 1.23 11.42 -3.36
N ARG A 105 1.11 10.10 -3.18
CA ARG A 105 1.94 9.12 -3.90
C ARG A 105 1.61 9.07 -5.40
N TYR A 106 0.43 9.55 -5.81
CA TYR A 106 0.01 9.51 -7.22
C TYR A 106 0.54 10.68 -8.05
N SER A 107 0.60 11.89 -7.48
CA SER A 107 1.07 13.11 -8.14
C SER A 107 2.47 13.56 -7.71
N GLY A 108 2.87 13.24 -6.48
CA GLY A 108 4.03 13.83 -5.81
C GLY A 108 3.74 15.20 -5.17
N GLU A 109 2.50 15.69 -5.22
CA GLU A 109 2.10 16.95 -4.62
C GLU A 109 1.90 16.84 -3.11
N THR A 110 2.13 17.93 -2.39
CA THR A 110 1.77 18.06 -0.98
C THR A 110 0.38 18.69 -0.86
N ILE A 111 -0.51 18.04 -0.10
CA ILE A 111 -1.90 18.46 0.12
C ILE A 111 -2.14 18.60 1.62
N ASN A 112 -2.62 19.76 2.04
CA ASN A 112 -3.05 19.99 3.43
C ASN A 112 -4.48 19.50 3.60
N PHE A 113 -4.63 18.32 4.21
CA PHE A 113 -5.94 17.78 4.54
C PHE A 113 -6.52 18.48 5.76
N VAL A 114 -7.73 18.99 5.60
CA VAL A 114 -8.64 19.46 6.64
C VAL A 114 -10.01 18.81 6.40
N ARG A 115 -10.51 18.09 7.40
CA ARG A 115 -11.83 17.48 7.40
C ARG A 115 -12.90 18.57 7.37
N GLY A 116 -13.86 18.43 6.46
CA GLY A 116 -14.91 19.40 6.20
C GLY A 116 -14.99 19.78 4.73
N ASN A 117 -15.72 20.85 4.42
CA ASN A 117 -16.05 21.20 3.04
C ASN A 117 -14.89 21.80 2.23
N VAL A 118 -13.75 22.08 2.86
CA VAL A 118 -12.63 22.75 2.19
C VAL A 118 -11.84 21.73 1.36
N THR A 119 -11.18 20.78 2.03
CA THR A 119 -10.22 19.87 1.37
C THR A 119 -10.57 18.40 1.54
N SER A 120 -11.69 18.05 2.20
CA SER A 120 -12.01 16.63 2.44
C SER A 120 -12.26 15.85 1.15
N MET A 121 -12.60 16.53 0.05
CA MET A 121 -12.71 15.92 -1.27
C MET A 121 -11.36 15.87 -2.01
N GLU A 122 -10.39 16.70 -1.62
CA GLU A 122 -9.04 16.71 -2.17
C GLU A 122 -8.21 15.51 -1.73
N VAL A 123 -8.50 14.95 -0.54
CA VAL A 123 -7.91 13.68 -0.08
C VAL A 123 -8.99 12.60 0.03
N GLN A 124 -8.87 11.58 -0.81
CA GLN A 124 -9.74 10.41 -0.81
C GLN A 124 -8.94 9.16 -0.46
N ILE A 125 -9.64 8.13 0.01
CA ILE A 125 -9.03 6.81 0.18
C ILE A 125 -9.36 6.02 -1.09
N ASP A 126 -8.34 5.73 -1.89
CA ASP A 126 -8.47 4.91 -3.09
C ASP A 126 -8.32 3.43 -2.77
N HIS A 127 -9.11 2.61 -3.46
CA HIS A 127 -8.90 1.18 -3.58
C HIS A 127 -7.91 0.90 -4.73
N VAL A 128 -6.67 0.55 -4.40
CA VAL A 128 -5.57 0.36 -5.38
C VAL A 128 -5.98 -0.61 -6.49
N VAL A 129 -6.65 -1.70 -6.13
CA VAL A 129 -7.53 -2.47 -7.01
C VAL A 129 -8.96 -2.02 -6.73
N ALA A 130 -9.56 -1.26 -7.66
CA ALA A 130 -10.90 -0.70 -7.50
C ALA A 130 -11.94 -1.82 -7.26
N LEU A 131 -12.92 -1.60 -6.38
CA LEU A 131 -13.91 -2.65 -6.03
C LEU A 131 -14.69 -3.18 -7.25
N SER A 132 -14.97 -2.31 -8.22
CA SER A 132 -15.59 -2.68 -9.50
C SER A 132 -14.68 -3.56 -10.36
N ASN A 133 -13.37 -3.26 -10.38
CA ASN A 133 -12.38 -4.11 -11.06
C ASN A 133 -12.24 -5.46 -10.34
N ALA A 134 -12.15 -5.44 -9.01
CA ALA A 134 -12.08 -6.64 -8.19
C ALA A 134 -13.30 -7.55 -8.43
N TRP A 135 -14.51 -6.99 -8.49
CA TRP A 135 -15.72 -7.75 -8.86
C TRP A 135 -15.54 -8.45 -10.20
N GLN A 136 -15.24 -7.70 -11.26
CA GLN A 136 -15.07 -8.24 -12.62
C GLN A 136 -13.87 -9.19 -12.76
N THR A 137 -12.97 -9.23 -11.77
CA THR A 137 -11.78 -10.09 -11.76
C THR A 137 -11.76 -11.13 -10.65
N GLY A 138 -12.92 -11.41 -10.03
CA GLY A 138 -13.11 -12.60 -9.20
C GLY A 138 -13.79 -12.37 -7.85
N ALA A 139 -13.94 -11.13 -7.40
CA ALA A 139 -14.51 -10.85 -6.08
C ALA A 139 -15.99 -11.28 -5.95
N PHE A 140 -16.73 -11.46 -7.05
CA PHE A 140 -18.08 -12.05 -7.00
C PHE A 140 -18.10 -13.48 -6.46
N LYS A 141 -16.98 -14.21 -6.52
CA LYS A 141 -16.85 -15.58 -5.98
C LYS A 141 -16.44 -15.62 -4.52
N LEU A 142 -15.97 -14.49 -3.98
CA LEU A 142 -15.56 -14.39 -2.59
C LEU A 142 -16.79 -14.43 -1.67
N SER A 143 -16.60 -14.89 -0.44
CA SER A 143 -17.61 -14.70 0.60
C SER A 143 -17.78 -13.21 0.91
N VAL A 144 -18.91 -12.84 1.52
CA VAL A 144 -19.13 -11.45 1.98
C VAL A 144 -18.00 -11.01 2.91
N ALA A 145 -17.58 -11.87 3.85
CA ALA A 145 -16.48 -11.57 4.77
C ALA A 145 -15.15 -11.30 4.04
N GLN A 146 -14.84 -12.08 3.00
CA GLN A 146 -13.63 -11.86 2.19
C GLN A 146 -13.71 -10.57 1.37
N ARG A 147 -14.89 -10.20 0.84
CA ARG A 147 -15.08 -8.90 0.18
C ARG A 147 -14.94 -7.73 1.14
N THR A 148 -15.51 -7.85 2.35
CA THR A 148 -15.32 -6.84 3.41
C THR A 148 -13.87 -6.69 3.79
N ALA A 149 -13.13 -7.81 3.91
CA ALA A 149 -11.69 -7.76 4.14
C ALA A 149 -10.96 -7.04 2.99
N LEU A 150 -11.24 -7.39 1.72
CA LEU A 150 -10.63 -6.73 0.56
C LEU A 150 -10.86 -5.21 0.53
N ALA A 151 -12.07 -4.78 0.89
CA ALA A 151 -12.43 -3.36 0.86
C ALA A 151 -11.83 -2.55 2.01
N ASN A 152 -11.38 -3.19 3.09
CA ASN A 152 -10.83 -2.53 4.28
C ASN A 152 -9.36 -2.91 4.54
N ASP A 153 -8.72 -3.65 3.64
CA ASP A 153 -7.32 -4.06 3.77
C ASP A 153 -6.38 -2.88 3.49
N PRO A 154 -5.49 -2.48 4.42
CA PRO A 154 -4.49 -1.46 4.17
C PRO A 154 -3.57 -1.74 2.96
N LEU A 155 -3.41 -3.01 2.55
CA LEU A 155 -2.73 -3.40 1.31
C LEU A 155 -3.48 -2.89 0.06
N ASN A 156 -4.81 -2.75 0.12
CA ASN A 156 -5.60 -2.28 -1.01
C ASN A 156 -5.97 -0.80 -0.89
N LEU A 157 -5.44 -0.05 0.07
CA LEU A 157 -5.90 1.31 0.37
C LEU A 157 -4.75 2.32 0.43
N PHE A 158 -4.94 3.50 -0.18
CA PHE A 158 -4.07 4.66 -0.05
C PHE A 158 -4.87 5.95 0.15
N ALA A 159 -4.40 6.86 1.01
CA ALA A 159 -4.83 8.25 0.94
C ALA A 159 -4.15 8.93 -0.26
N VAL A 160 -4.95 9.51 -1.16
CA VAL A 160 -4.49 10.08 -2.43
C VAL A 160 -5.26 11.33 -2.83
N LYS A 161 -4.71 12.08 -3.80
CA LYS A 161 -5.39 13.21 -4.45
C LYS A 161 -6.72 12.76 -5.08
N GLY A 162 -7.83 13.33 -4.61
CA GLY A 162 -9.19 12.92 -4.98
C GLY A 162 -9.51 13.06 -6.46
N GLN A 163 -8.94 14.07 -7.14
CA GLN A 163 -9.09 14.22 -8.59
C GLN A 163 -8.44 13.05 -9.36
N LEU A 164 -7.27 12.57 -8.92
CA LEU A 164 -6.60 11.44 -9.55
C LEU A 164 -7.32 10.13 -9.27
N ASN A 165 -7.87 9.96 -8.06
CA ASN A 165 -8.75 8.83 -7.75
C ASN A 165 -10.00 8.82 -8.66
N SER A 166 -10.61 10.00 -8.86
CA SER A 166 -11.77 10.15 -9.75
C SER A 166 -11.41 9.86 -11.21
N GLN A 167 -10.22 10.30 -11.66
CA GLN A 167 -9.69 9.99 -13.00
C GLN A 167 -9.43 8.50 -13.20
N LYS A 168 -8.88 7.82 -12.17
CA LYS A 168 -8.65 6.37 -12.18
C LYS A 168 -9.95 5.59 -12.32
N SER A 169 -11.01 6.00 -11.63
CA SER A 169 -12.30 5.32 -11.62
C SER A 169 -12.15 3.82 -11.31
N ASP A 170 -12.63 2.92 -12.17
CA ASP A 170 -12.46 1.47 -12.07
C ASP A 170 -11.37 0.88 -12.99
N GLY A 171 -10.43 1.73 -13.45
CA GLY A 171 -9.30 1.35 -14.28
C GLY A 171 -8.32 0.39 -13.61
N ASP A 172 -7.86 -0.60 -14.39
CA ASP A 172 -6.70 -1.44 -14.05
C ASP A 172 -5.38 -0.81 -14.55
N ALA A 173 -4.25 -1.49 -14.32
CA ALA A 173 -2.93 -1.03 -14.76
C ALA A 173 -2.80 -0.78 -16.28
N ALA A 174 -3.67 -1.37 -17.11
CA ALA A 174 -3.70 -1.10 -18.55
C ALA A 174 -4.46 0.18 -18.90
N THR A 175 -5.43 0.56 -18.06
CA THR A 175 -6.32 1.71 -18.30
C THR A 175 -5.79 2.98 -17.66
N TRP A 176 -5.20 2.88 -16.46
CA TRP A 176 -4.72 4.04 -15.70
C TRP A 176 -3.49 3.70 -14.88
N LEU A 177 -2.53 4.63 -14.86
CA LEU A 177 -1.34 4.59 -14.00
C LEU A 177 -1.13 5.96 -13.35
N PRO A 178 -0.59 6.01 -12.13
CA PRO A 178 -0.25 7.28 -11.48
C PRO A 178 0.58 8.20 -12.40
N PRO A 179 0.27 9.51 -12.47
CA PRO A 179 1.08 10.48 -13.19
C PRO A 179 2.54 10.50 -12.73
N LEU A 180 2.79 10.35 -11.43
CA LEU A 180 4.14 10.24 -10.86
C LEU A 180 4.80 8.93 -11.29
N LYS A 181 5.67 9.00 -12.31
CA LYS A 181 6.30 7.84 -12.93
C LYS A 181 7.15 7.01 -11.96
N SER A 182 7.82 7.65 -10.99
CA SER A 182 8.64 6.95 -9.99
C SER A 182 7.82 6.02 -9.09
N PHE A 183 6.53 6.29 -8.90
CA PHE A 183 5.66 5.47 -8.06
C PHE A 183 5.03 4.27 -8.80
N ARG A 184 5.08 4.22 -10.14
CA ARG A 184 4.37 3.20 -10.92
C ARG A 184 4.81 1.76 -10.62
N CYS A 185 6.08 1.56 -10.29
CA CYS A 185 6.61 0.25 -9.90
C CYS A 185 5.92 -0.26 -8.62
N ALA A 186 5.89 0.56 -7.58
CA ALA A 186 5.24 0.24 -6.32
C ALA A 186 3.74 0.06 -6.51
N TYR A 187 3.08 0.92 -7.29
CA TYR A 187 1.65 0.82 -7.60
C TYR A 187 1.29 -0.51 -8.28
N VAL A 188 2.04 -0.93 -9.30
CA VAL A 188 1.82 -2.21 -9.99
C VAL A 188 2.10 -3.39 -9.07
N ALA A 189 3.19 -3.37 -8.32
CA ALA A 189 3.50 -4.42 -7.35
C ALA A 189 2.39 -4.55 -6.29
N GLN A 190 1.82 -3.43 -5.83
CA GLN A 190 0.71 -3.41 -4.89
C GLN A 190 -0.56 -4.05 -5.48
N GLN A 191 -0.92 -3.73 -6.72
CA GLN A 191 -2.06 -4.37 -7.40
C GLN A 191 -1.86 -5.89 -7.53
N ILE A 192 -0.65 -6.34 -7.87
CA ILE A 192 -0.32 -7.76 -7.96
C ILE A 192 -0.47 -8.44 -6.59
N ALA A 193 0.05 -7.82 -5.52
CA ALA A 193 -0.05 -8.36 -4.17
C ALA A 193 -1.52 -8.48 -3.70
N VAL A 194 -2.35 -7.47 -3.96
CA VAL A 194 -3.79 -7.53 -3.66
C VAL A 194 -4.47 -8.65 -4.45
N LYS A 195 -4.23 -8.72 -5.77
CA LYS A 195 -4.85 -9.75 -6.61
C LYS A 195 -4.44 -11.16 -6.19
N ALA A 196 -3.17 -11.36 -5.85
CA ALA A 196 -2.67 -12.62 -5.31
C ALA A 196 -3.33 -13.00 -3.98
N LYS A 197 -3.36 -12.06 -3.02
CA LYS A 197 -3.93 -12.28 -1.68
C LYS A 197 -5.41 -12.70 -1.74
N TYR A 198 -6.17 -12.14 -2.67
CA TYR A 198 -7.61 -12.38 -2.79
C TYR A 198 -8.02 -13.33 -3.92
N GLY A 199 -7.04 -14.00 -4.56
CA GLY A 199 -7.33 -14.95 -5.65
C GLY A 199 -8.00 -14.33 -6.87
N LEU A 200 -7.76 -13.04 -7.12
CA LEU A 200 -8.27 -12.33 -8.28
C LEU A 200 -7.38 -12.60 -9.50
N TRP A 201 -7.96 -12.59 -10.69
CA TRP A 201 -7.20 -12.69 -11.94
C TRP A 201 -6.83 -11.31 -12.50
N VAL A 202 -5.92 -11.32 -13.46
CA VAL A 202 -5.60 -10.16 -14.30
C VAL A 202 -6.18 -10.36 -15.69
N THR A 203 -6.51 -9.26 -16.37
CA THR A 203 -6.84 -9.32 -17.80
C THR A 203 -5.56 -9.46 -18.66
N PRO A 204 -5.64 -9.98 -19.90
CA PRO A 204 -4.46 -10.00 -20.77
C PRO A 204 -3.83 -8.61 -20.98
N PRO A 205 -4.60 -7.53 -21.25
CA PRO A 205 -4.03 -6.19 -21.33
C PRO A 205 -3.40 -5.72 -20.00
N GLU A 206 -4.04 -5.99 -18.87
CA GLU A 206 -3.53 -5.65 -17.54
C GLU A 206 -2.19 -6.35 -17.28
N LYS A 207 -2.08 -7.66 -17.53
CA LYS A 207 -0.82 -8.42 -17.36
C LYS A 207 0.28 -7.86 -18.24
N ALA A 208 -0.02 -7.55 -19.51
CA ALA A 208 0.96 -6.96 -20.43
C ALA A 208 1.47 -5.60 -19.93
N ALA A 209 0.56 -4.74 -19.44
CA ALA A 209 0.93 -3.46 -18.86
C ALA A 209 1.79 -3.62 -17.59
N MET A 210 1.41 -4.53 -16.69
CA MET A 210 2.17 -4.82 -15.48
C MET A 210 3.59 -5.32 -15.79
N VAL A 211 3.76 -6.25 -16.73
CA VAL A 211 5.08 -6.72 -17.19
C VAL A 211 5.92 -5.56 -17.77
N SER A 212 5.32 -4.73 -18.62
CA SER A 212 6.00 -3.58 -19.24
C SER A 212 6.45 -2.50 -18.25
N ILE A 213 5.71 -2.33 -17.15
CA ILE A 213 6.12 -1.43 -16.07
C ILE A 213 7.21 -2.07 -15.24
N LEU A 214 7.04 -3.32 -14.80
CA LEU A 214 8.00 -4.01 -13.94
C LEU A 214 9.37 -4.21 -14.59
N SER A 215 9.43 -4.42 -15.92
CA SER A 215 10.70 -4.51 -16.65
C SER A 215 11.55 -3.23 -16.57
N LYS A 216 10.92 -2.08 -16.28
CA LYS A 216 11.59 -0.78 -16.12
C LYS A 216 11.94 -0.46 -14.67
N CYS A 217 11.55 -1.33 -13.73
CA CYS A 217 11.76 -1.13 -12.29
C CYS A 217 13.10 -1.69 -11.82
N ALA A 218 13.62 -2.74 -12.47
CA ALA A 218 14.91 -3.35 -12.14
C ALA A 218 16.15 -2.51 -12.55
N THR A 219 15.93 -1.31 -13.08
CA THR A 219 16.98 -0.43 -13.63
C THR A 219 17.08 0.92 -12.93
N LYS A 220 16.43 1.09 -11.77
CA LYS A 220 16.48 2.33 -10.98
C LYS A 220 16.70 2.07 -9.51
#